data_AF-A0A3N5IQ64-F1
#
_entry.id   AF-A0A3N5IQ64-F1
#
_cell.length_a   1.000
_cell.length_b   1.000
_cell.length_c   1.000
_cell.angle_alpha   90.00
_cell.angle_beta   90.00
_cell.angle_gamma   90.00
#
_symmetry.space_group_name_H-M   'P 1'
#
loop_
_entity.id
_entity.type
_entity.pdbx_description
1 polymer ?
#
loop_
_entity_poly.entity_id
_entity_poly.type
_entity_poly.pdbx_seq_one_letter_code
_entity_poly.pdbx_strand_id
1 'polypeptide(L)'
;MDGKGFSYLIYHGTPPQNSFIAGVFMLNYRNAVLWLCLCSSLSFAQMSGNEWEDPQVNALHKEPAHATFYPYADETSAVSFDRSTSDRFHLLNGSWKFKFLKSPADAPESFFAPTYDSVAWDVIEVPSNWQIAGYGIPIYTNITHPFPADPPHV
;
A
#
# COMPACT_ATOMS: atom_id res chain seq x y z
N MET A 1 12.73 19.32 79.96
CA MET A 1 13.41 20.60 79.70
C MET A 1 13.24 20.86 78.21
N ASP A 2 12.13 21.49 77.84
CA ASP A 2 12.05 22.95 77.55
C ASP A 2 12.33 23.13 76.04
N GLY A 3 11.53 23.77 75.20
CA GLY A 3 10.35 24.60 75.36
C GLY A 3 10.34 25.63 74.22
N LYS A 4 9.15 25.92 73.66
CA LYS A 4 8.71 27.21 73.05
C LYS A 4 9.40 27.64 71.73
N GLY A 5 8.66 28.02 70.67
CA GLY A 5 7.89 29.27 70.48
C GLY A 5 8.82 30.37 69.93
N PHE A 6 8.57 31.01 68.77
CA PHE A 6 7.94 32.35 68.54
C PHE A 6 8.02 32.64 67.01
N SER A 7 6.95 33.02 66.26
CA SER A 7 6.35 34.37 66.04
C SER A 7 7.37 35.50 65.78
N TYR A 8 7.23 36.49 64.88
CA TYR A 8 6.19 37.04 63.97
C TYR A 8 6.94 38.00 63.00
N LEU A 9 6.36 38.39 61.86
CA LEU A 9 6.22 39.80 61.42
C LEU A 9 5.61 39.90 60.01
N ILE A 10 4.43 40.51 59.95
CA ILE A 10 3.77 41.03 58.75
C ILE A 10 4.17 42.50 58.65
N TYR A 11 4.61 42.97 57.49
CA TYR A 11 4.46 44.38 57.10
C TYR A 11 4.12 44.52 55.62
N HIS A 12 3.14 45.39 55.38
CA HIS A 12 2.49 45.72 54.13
C HIS A 12 3.40 46.51 53.17
N GLY A 13 3.28 46.24 51.87
CA GLY A 13 3.78 47.10 50.79
C GLY A 13 2.96 46.88 49.52
N THR A 14 2.26 47.92 49.06
CA THR A 14 1.51 48.01 47.80
C THR A 14 2.43 48.04 46.58
N PRO A 15 1.97 47.63 45.37
CA PRO A 15 2.84 47.51 44.19
C PRO A 15 2.97 48.83 43.41
N PRO A 16 4.11 49.12 42.78
CA PRO A 16 4.19 50.13 41.74
C PRO A 16 3.94 49.50 40.36
N GLN A 17 2.93 50.05 39.67
CA GLN A 17 2.72 49.92 38.23
C GLN A 17 3.83 50.68 37.49
N ASN A 18 4.42 50.09 36.43
CA ASN A 18 4.90 50.81 35.24
C ASN A 18 5.37 49.84 34.12
N SER A 19 4.43 49.54 33.22
CA SER A 19 4.48 49.86 31.78
C SER A 19 5.83 49.81 31.05
N PHE A 20 6.27 48.63 30.58
CA PHE A 20 7.31 48.54 29.53
C PHE A 20 7.29 47.20 28.76
N ILE A 21 6.14 46.76 28.23
CA ILE A 21 6.11 45.72 27.16
C ILE A 21 5.08 46.12 26.11
N ALA A 22 5.51 46.92 25.14
CA ALA A 22 4.76 47.21 23.91
C ALA A 22 5.78 47.42 22.78
N GLY A 23 6.34 46.34 22.23
CA GLY A 23 7.38 46.50 21.20
C GLY A 23 7.88 45.26 20.46
N VAL A 24 7.39 44.03 20.72
CA VAL A 24 7.81 42.82 19.97
C VAL A 24 6.62 41.87 19.73
N PHE A 25 5.48 42.39 19.28
CA PHE A 25 4.36 41.56 18.79
C PHE A 25 3.75 42.21 17.55
N MET A 26 4.55 42.33 16.49
CA MET A 26 4.05 42.59 15.14
C MET A 26 4.74 41.67 14.14
N LEU A 27 4.72 40.36 14.43
CA LEU A 27 4.80 39.34 13.37
C LEU A 27 3.48 39.45 12.57
N ASN A 28 3.60 40.05 11.39
CA ASN A 28 2.49 40.35 10.48
C ASN A 28 1.63 39.11 10.18
N TYR A 29 0.40 39.09 10.70
CA TYR A 29 -0.67 38.12 10.38
C TYR A 29 -0.92 37.92 8.88
N ARG A 30 -0.50 38.90 8.05
CA ARG A 30 -0.68 38.89 6.59
C ARG A 30 0.11 37.77 5.89
N ASN A 31 1.21 37.29 6.48
CA ASN A 31 1.98 36.16 5.95
C ASN A 31 1.61 34.83 6.62
N ALA A 32 0.96 34.86 7.79
CA ALA A 32 0.59 33.65 8.53
C ALA A 32 -0.45 32.80 7.78
N VAL A 33 -1.41 33.44 7.11
CA VAL A 33 -2.41 32.75 6.27
C VAL A 33 -1.75 32.09 5.07
N LEU A 34 -0.79 32.75 4.43
CA LEU A 34 -0.04 32.20 3.29
C LEU A 34 0.78 30.97 3.69
N TRP A 35 1.43 30.99 4.87
CA TRP A 35 2.16 29.82 5.39
C TRP A 35 1.24 28.68 5.85
N LEU A 36 0.07 28.99 6.43
CA LEU A 36 -0.92 27.97 6.79
C LEU A 36 -1.48 27.26 5.55
N CYS A 37 -1.79 28.02 4.50
CA CYS A 37 -2.26 27.45 3.22
C CYS A 37 -1.17 26.60 2.55
N LEU A 38 0.10 27.01 2.62
CA LEU A 38 1.23 26.27 2.05
C LEU A 38 1.54 24.96 2.80
N CYS A 39 1.31 24.91 4.12
CA CYS A 39 1.43 23.68 4.91
C CYS A 39 0.24 22.74 4.69
N SER A 40 -0.95 23.29 4.43
CA SER A 40 -2.16 22.52 4.15
C SER A 40 -2.06 21.76 2.81
N SER A 41 -1.35 22.33 1.83
CA SER A 41 -1.13 21.68 0.53
C SER A 41 -0.05 20.60 0.52
N LEU A 42 0.76 20.47 1.58
CA LEU A 42 1.76 19.40 1.71
C LEU A 42 1.21 18.11 2.33
N SER A 43 -0.01 18.15 2.88
CA SER A 43 -0.61 16.98 3.57
C SER A 43 -1.42 16.05 2.66
N PHE A 44 -1.59 16.40 1.38
CA PHE A 44 -2.27 15.55 0.39
C PHE A 44 -1.26 14.83 -0.51
N ALA A 45 -0.41 13.98 0.07
CA ALA A 45 0.37 13.00 -0.71
C ALA A 45 0.96 11.91 0.19
N GLN A 46 0.13 11.04 0.76
CA GLN A 46 0.56 9.69 1.12
C GLN A 46 -0.67 8.79 1.24
N MET A 47 -1.10 8.20 0.12
CA MET A 47 -1.78 6.91 0.17
C MET A 47 -0.69 5.85 0.27
N SER A 48 -0.32 5.49 1.49
CA SER A 48 0.69 4.47 1.80
C SER A 48 0.02 3.17 2.24
N GLY A 49 -0.81 2.59 1.38
CA GLY A 49 -1.41 1.27 1.55
C GLY A 49 -0.98 0.35 0.40
N ASN A 50 -1.07 -0.97 0.60
CA ASN A 50 -0.84 -1.91 -0.49
C ASN A 50 -1.91 -1.72 -1.57
N GLU A 51 -1.55 -1.87 -2.85
CA GLU A 51 -2.48 -1.66 -3.96
C GLU A 51 -3.67 -2.63 -3.91
N TRP A 52 -3.51 -3.83 -3.34
CA TRP A 52 -4.58 -4.82 -3.18
C TRP A 52 -5.59 -4.52 -2.05
N GLU A 53 -5.32 -3.50 -1.23
CA GLU A 53 -6.18 -3.03 -0.13
C GLU A 53 -6.84 -1.69 -0.49
N ASP A 54 -6.61 -1.18 -1.71
CA ASP A 54 -7.26 0.03 -2.21
C ASP A 54 -8.36 -0.32 -3.24
N PRO A 55 -9.65 -0.21 -2.89
CA PRO A 55 -10.74 -0.52 -3.81
C PRO A 55 -10.85 0.46 -4.98
N GLN A 56 -10.16 1.61 -4.96
CA GLN A 56 -10.08 2.52 -6.10
C GLN A 56 -9.05 2.07 -7.14
N VAL A 57 -8.12 1.16 -6.78
CA VAL A 57 -7.09 0.62 -7.67
C VAL A 57 -7.51 -0.77 -8.13
N ASN A 58 -8.20 -0.83 -9.27
CA ASN A 58 -8.62 -2.10 -9.88
C ASN A 58 -7.72 -2.57 -11.05
N ALA A 59 -6.87 -1.68 -11.57
CA ALA A 59 -5.90 -1.97 -12.62
C ALA A 59 -4.83 -0.88 -12.67
N LEU A 60 -3.59 -1.26 -12.95
CA LEU A 60 -2.49 -0.36 -13.26
C LEU A 60 -1.86 -0.78 -14.59
N HIS A 61 -1.64 0.17 -15.49
CA HIS A 61 -0.95 -0.02 -16.79
C HIS A 61 -1.51 -1.15 -17.68
N LYS A 62 -2.81 -1.46 -17.55
CA LYS A 62 -3.50 -2.43 -18.39
C LYS A 62 -4.03 -1.75 -19.65
N GLU A 63 -3.94 -2.42 -20.79
CA GLU A 63 -4.56 -1.97 -22.04
C GLU A 63 -6.11 -1.86 -21.92
N PRO A 64 -6.75 -0.93 -22.65
CA PRO A 64 -8.20 -0.81 -22.67
C PRO A 64 -8.90 -2.10 -23.12
N ALA A 65 -10.09 -2.36 -22.59
CA ALA A 65 -10.88 -3.52 -22.99
C ALA A 65 -11.25 -3.45 -24.49
N HIS A 66 -11.05 -4.56 -25.20
CA HIS A 66 -11.40 -4.71 -26.61
C HIS A 66 -11.89 -6.14 -26.90
N ALA A 67 -12.53 -6.34 -28.06
CA ALA A 67 -12.95 -7.67 -28.50
C ALA A 67 -11.74 -8.59 -28.68
N THR A 68 -11.88 -9.89 -28.40
CA THR A 68 -10.79 -10.85 -28.58
C THR A 68 -10.50 -11.04 -30.08
N PHE A 69 -9.25 -10.87 -30.48
CA PHE A 69 -8.75 -11.21 -31.80
C PHE A 69 -7.31 -11.69 -31.72
N TYR A 70 -6.87 -12.42 -32.73
CA TYR A 70 -5.48 -12.81 -32.91
C TYR A 70 -5.01 -12.30 -34.27
N PRO A 71 -3.79 -11.75 -34.37
CA PRO A 71 -3.24 -11.39 -35.66
C PRO A 71 -2.87 -12.69 -36.41
N TYR A 72 -3.25 -12.80 -37.67
CA TYR A 72 -2.86 -13.90 -38.56
C TYR A 72 -2.09 -13.34 -39.76
N ALA A 73 -1.24 -14.15 -40.38
CA ALA A 73 -0.49 -13.75 -41.56
C ALA A 73 -1.36 -13.66 -42.83
N ASP A 74 -2.44 -14.44 -42.91
CA ASP A 74 -3.28 -14.60 -44.09
C ASP A 74 -4.74 -14.97 -43.73
N GLU A 75 -5.64 -14.86 -44.70
CA GLU A 75 -7.06 -15.16 -44.53
C GLU A 75 -7.34 -16.65 -44.29
N THR A 76 -6.54 -17.54 -44.90
CA THR A 76 -6.76 -18.99 -44.78
C THR A 76 -6.51 -19.46 -43.36
N SER A 77 -5.44 -18.98 -42.72
CA SER A 77 -5.17 -19.24 -41.30
C SER A 77 -6.21 -18.56 -40.39
N ALA A 78 -6.65 -17.34 -40.71
CA ALA A 78 -7.66 -16.62 -39.94
C ALA A 78 -9.03 -17.33 -39.90
N VAL A 79 -9.47 -17.92 -41.02
CA VAL A 79 -10.77 -18.62 -41.12
C VAL A 79 -10.80 -19.91 -40.29
N SER A 80 -9.64 -20.48 -39.93
CA SER A 80 -9.58 -21.65 -39.05
C SER A 80 -10.09 -21.37 -37.62
N PHE A 81 -10.06 -20.10 -37.20
CA PHE A 81 -10.29 -19.65 -35.82
C PHE A 81 -9.38 -20.29 -34.76
N ASP A 82 -8.34 -21.02 -35.18
CA ASP A 82 -7.36 -21.62 -34.29
C ASP A 82 -6.17 -20.68 -34.11
N ARG A 83 -6.10 -20.03 -32.95
CA ARG A 83 -4.99 -19.12 -32.61
C ARG A 83 -3.61 -19.76 -32.74
N SER A 84 -3.51 -21.09 -32.61
CA SER A 84 -2.24 -21.80 -32.68
C SER A 84 -1.64 -21.81 -34.10
N THR A 85 -2.46 -21.52 -35.12
CA THR A 85 -2.00 -21.41 -36.51
C THR A 85 -1.41 -20.03 -36.82
N SER A 86 -1.51 -19.06 -35.92
CA SER A 86 -0.89 -17.74 -36.09
C SER A 86 0.62 -17.81 -35.88
N ASP A 87 1.37 -17.19 -36.79
CA ASP A 87 2.82 -16.99 -36.69
C ASP A 87 3.23 -16.01 -35.57
N ARG A 88 2.25 -15.27 -35.02
CA ARG A 88 2.41 -14.27 -33.97
C ARG A 88 1.86 -14.76 -32.63
N PHE A 89 1.61 -16.07 -32.52
CA PHE A 89 1.15 -16.70 -31.30
C PHE A 89 2.27 -17.51 -30.64
N HIS A 90 2.42 -17.35 -29.33
CA HIS A 90 3.35 -18.15 -28.53
C HIS A 90 2.66 -18.58 -27.24
N LEU A 91 2.55 -19.90 -27.02
CA LEU A 91 1.92 -20.47 -25.83
C LEU A 91 2.95 -20.57 -24.70
N LEU A 92 2.62 -19.97 -23.54
CA LEU A 92 3.47 -20.00 -22.34
C LEU A 92 2.98 -21.01 -21.28
N ASN A 93 2.02 -21.87 -21.63
CA ASN A 93 1.60 -22.98 -20.76
C ASN A 93 2.72 -24.01 -20.62
N GLY A 94 2.74 -24.71 -19.49
CA GLY A 94 3.71 -25.75 -19.19
C GLY A 94 4.29 -25.60 -17.78
N SER A 95 5.54 -26.04 -17.61
CA SER A 95 6.21 -26.07 -16.31
C SER A 95 6.82 -24.71 -15.94
N TRP A 96 6.45 -24.18 -14.76
CA TRP A 96 6.94 -22.90 -14.22
C TRP A 96 7.63 -23.11 -12.88
N LYS A 97 8.70 -22.35 -12.62
CA LYS A 97 9.30 -22.27 -11.28
C LYS A 97 8.32 -21.59 -10.32
N PHE A 98 8.07 -22.24 -9.19
CA PHE A 98 7.01 -21.84 -8.27
C PHE A 98 7.45 -21.98 -6.82
N LYS A 99 7.11 -20.98 -6.01
CA LYS A 99 7.36 -20.98 -4.57
C LYS A 99 6.12 -20.47 -3.84
N PHE A 100 5.53 -21.34 -3.02
CA PHE A 100 4.39 -20.99 -2.18
C PHE A 100 4.86 -20.40 -0.85
N LEU A 101 4.26 -19.28 -0.45
CA LEU A 101 4.54 -18.57 0.80
C LEU A 101 3.23 -18.22 1.50
N LYS A 102 3.25 -18.08 2.82
CA LYS A 102 2.05 -17.79 3.62
C LYS A 102 1.68 -16.31 3.59
N SER A 103 2.68 -15.44 3.55
CA SER A 103 2.50 -13.99 3.47
C SER A 103 3.36 -13.42 2.34
N PRO A 104 2.89 -12.36 1.65
CA PRO A 104 3.73 -11.61 0.72
C PRO A 104 4.99 -11.02 1.36
N ALA A 105 4.95 -10.72 2.66
CA ALA A 105 6.12 -10.22 3.40
C ALA A 105 7.24 -11.27 3.51
N ASP A 106 6.94 -12.56 3.30
CA ASP A 106 7.91 -13.65 3.29
C ASP A 106 8.61 -13.80 1.92
N ALA A 107 8.21 -13.01 0.91
CA ALA A 107 8.80 -13.08 -0.42
C ALA A 107 10.29 -12.73 -0.37
N PRO A 108 11.18 -13.56 -0.97
CA PRO A 108 12.59 -13.21 -1.04
C PRO A 108 12.80 -11.88 -1.75
N GLU A 109 13.65 -11.03 -1.20
CA GLU A 109 14.00 -9.77 -1.86
C GLU A 109 14.52 -10.02 -3.27
N SER A 110 14.14 -9.14 -4.20
CA SER A 110 14.58 -9.17 -5.59
C SER A 110 14.29 -10.46 -6.36
N PHE A 111 13.30 -11.28 -5.95
CA PHE A 111 12.93 -12.52 -6.66
C PHE A 111 12.53 -12.31 -8.13
N PHE A 112 12.12 -11.10 -8.49
CA PHE A 112 11.75 -10.69 -9.85
C PHE A 112 12.96 -10.35 -10.74
N ALA A 113 14.16 -10.23 -10.17
CA ALA A 113 15.35 -9.90 -10.94
C ALA A 113 15.74 -11.08 -11.86
N PRO A 114 16.11 -10.83 -13.14
CA PRO A 114 16.53 -11.91 -14.06
C PRO A 114 17.73 -12.73 -13.58
N THR A 115 18.52 -12.17 -12.66
CA THR A 115 19.71 -12.81 -12.08
C THR A 115 19.43 -13.56 -10.78
N TYR A 116 18.17 -13.59 -10.31
CA TYR A 116 17.81 -14.28 -9.08
C TYR A 116 17.89 -15.80 -9.27
N ASP A 117 18.52 -16.49 -8.32
CA ASP A 117 18.63 -17.95 -8.34
C ASP A 117 17.37 -18.62 -7.76
N SER A 118 16.55 -19.17 -8.66
CA SER A 118 15.33 -19.92 -8.34
C SER A 118 15.49 -21.44 -8.53
N VAL A 119 16.73 -21.96 -8.62
CA VAL A 119 16.98 -23.39 -8.86
C VAL A 119 16.30 -24.27 -7.81
N ALA A 120 16.33 -23.86 -6.54
CA ALA A 120 15.73 -24.57 -5.42
C ALA A 120 14.20 -24.46 -5.33
N TRP A 121 13.54 -23.74 -6.23
CA TRP A 121 12.08 -23.66 -6.25
C TRP A 121 11.47 -24.89 -6.91
N ASP A 122 10.27 -25.21 -6.47
CA ASP A 122 9.46 -26.27 -7.06
C ASP A 122 9.07 -25.92 -8.51
N VAL A 123 8.43 -26.87 -9.16
CA VAL A 123 7.87 -26.72 -10.51
C VAL A 123 6.37 -27.00 -10.46
N ILE A 124 5.57 -26.12 -11.06
CA ILE A 124 4.12 -26.30 -11.20
C ILE A 124 3.71 -26.24 -12.67
N GLU A 125 2.69 -27.00 -13.05
CA GLU A 125 2.08 -26.91 -14.37
C GLU A 125 1.08 -25.74 -14.44
N VAL A 126 1.16 -24.93 -15.49
CA VAL A 126 0.29 -23.78 -15.74
C VAL A 126 -0.52 -24.03 -17.03
N PRO A 127 -1.87 -23.84 -17.01
CA PRO A 127 -2.69 -23.33 -15.91
C PRO A 127 -3.06 -24.41 -14.87
N SER A 128 -3.09 -24.04 -13.59
CA SER A 128 -3.54 -24.91 -12.49
C SER A 128 -3.99 -24.09 -11.27
N ASN A 129 -4.81 -24.69 -10.41
CA ASN A 129 -5.05 -24.19 -9.04
C ASN A 129 -4.00 -24.83 -8.12
N TRP A 130 -3.17 -24.02 -7.45
CA TRP A 130 -2.06 -24.55 -6.65
C TRP A 130 -2.50 -25.46 -5.49
N GLN A 131 -3.73 -25.32 -4.97
CA GLN A 131 -4.29 -26.20 -3.94
C GLN A 131 -4.42 -27.64 -4.41
N ILE A 132 -4.72 -27.85 -5.70
CA ILE A 132 -4.80 -29.19 -6.30
C ILE A 132 -3.41 -29.77 -6.51
N ALA A 133 -2.41 -28.92 -6.69
CA ALA A 133 -0.99 -29.30 -6.77
C ALA A 133 -0.33 -29.53 -5.39
N GLY A 134 -1.09 -29.42 -4.28
CA GLY A 134 -0.61 -29.71 -2.93
C GLY A 134 -0.16 -28.49 -2.11
N TYR A 135 -0.38 -27.27 -2.59
CA TYR A 135 0.01 -26.04 -1.89
C TYR A 135 -1.16 -25.37 -1.16
N GLY A 136 -1.02 -25.11 0.13
CA GLY A 136 -2.08 -24.52 0.95
C GLY A 136 -3.26 -25.49 1.13
N ILE A 137 -4.45 -24.95 1.41
CA ILE A 137 -5.67 -25.73 1.62
C ILE A 137 -6.83 -25.14 0.81
N PRO A 138 -7.66 -25.96 0.14
CA PRO A 138 -8.90 -25.49 -0.44
C PRO A 138 -9.92 -25.19 0.67
N ILE A 139 -10.54 -24.03 0.63
CA ILE A 139 -11.55 -23.60 1.61
C ILE A 139 -12.86 -23.40 0.87
N TYR A 140 -13.94 -24.03 1.37
CA TYR A 140 -15.29 -23.81 0.91
C TYR A 140 -16.10 -23.12 2.01
N THR A 141 -16.69 -21.98 1.68
CA THR A 141 -17.64 -21.26 2.54
C THR A 141 -18.87 -20.90 1.73
N ASN A 142 -20.03 -20.81 2.38
CA ASN A 142 -21.28 -20.43 1.72
C ASN A 142 -21.52 -18.90 1.80
N ILE A 143 -21.50 -18.33 3.01
CA ILE A 143 -21.82 -16.92 3.27
C ILE A 143 -20.61 -16.18 3.86
N THR A 144 -19.97 -16.76 4.87
CA THR A 144 -18.87 -16.10 5.59
C THR A 144 -17.59 -16.08 4.77
N HIS A 145 -16.86 -14.97 4.81
CA HIS A 145 -15.52 -14.90 4.23
C HIS A 145 -14.56 -15.88 4.93
N PRO A 146 -13.57 -16.43 4.21
CA PRO A 146 -12.54 -17.28 4.81
C PRO A 146 -11.49 -16.47 5.61
N PHE A 147 -11.66 -15.15 5.72
CA PHE A 147 -10.84 -14.20 6.46
C PHE A 147 -11.73 -13.20 7.24
N PRO A 148 -11.19 -12.44 8.21
CA PRO A 148 -11.97 -11.45 8.97
C PRO A 148 -12.64 -10.42 8.06
N ALA A 149 -13.93 -10.13 8.30
CA ALA A 149 -14.67 -9.16 7.51
C ALA A 149 -14.41 -7.73 7.99
N ASP A 150 -13.29 -7.12 7.54
CA ASP A 150 -12.87 -5.76 7.88
C ASP A 150 -12.43 -4.96 6.63
N PRO A 151 -13.37 -4.52 5.76
CA PRO A 151 -13.01 -3.89 4.50
C PRO A 151 -12.33 -2.51 4.70
N PRO A 152 -11.28 -2.16 3.91
CA PRO A 152 -10.76 -2.90 2.76
C PRO A 152 -9.57 -3.84 3.07
N HIS A 153 -9.33 -4.15 4.35
CA HIS A 153 -8.16 -4.90 4.82
C HIS A 153 -8.28 -6.42 4.59
N VAL A 154 -7.14 -7.08 4.37
CA VAL A 154 -7.04 -8.55 4.15
C VAL A 154 -5.85 -9.18 4.86
#